data_AF-A0A382QCS4-F1
#
_entry.id   AF-A0A382QCS4-F1
#
_cell.length_a   1.000
_cell.length_b   1.000
_cell.length_c   1.000
_cell.angle_alpha   90.00
_cell.angle_beta   90.00
_cell.angle_gamma   90.00
#
_symmetry.space_group_name_H-M   'P 1'
#
loop_
_entity.id
_entity.type
_entity.pdbx_description
1 polymer ?
#
loop_
_entity_poly.entity_id
_entity_poly.type
_entity_poly.pdbx_seq_one_letter_code
_entity_poly.pdbx_strand_id
1 'polypeptide(L)' 'MQDWGQLSKEITHWIKEYAESNQITSLIVGVSGGIDSAVTSTLCAKTGLNTIVLNMPIHQEILQYDLSNLHIEWL' A
#
# COMPACT_ATOMS: atom_id res chain seq x y z
N MET A 1 -7.77 -25.71 -1.87
CA MET A 1 -8.08 -24.40 -2.49
C MET A 1 -7.30 -23.36 -1.71
N GLN A 2 -6.62 -22.43 -2.38
CA GLN A 2 -5.76 -21.46 -1.71
C GLN A 2 -6.60 -20.36 -1.05
N ASP A 3 -6.39 -20.10 0.24
CA ASP A 3 -7.09 -19.04 0.97
C ASP A 3 -6.30 -17.73 0.89
N TRP A 4 -6.67 -16.90 -0.08
CA TRP A 4 -6.06 -15.59 -0.29
C TRP A 4 -6.34 -14.60 0.85
N GLY A 5 -7.44 -14.79 1.60
CA GLY A 5 -7.77 -13.98 2.76
C GLY A 5 -6.80 -14.27 3.91
N GLN A 6 -6.44 -15.53 4.12
CA GLN A 6 -5.41 -15.93 5.07
C GLN A 6 -4.03 -15.40 4.66
N LEU A 7 -3.63 -15.54 3.39
CA LEU A 7 -2.35 -15.01 2.89
C LEU A 7 -2.24 -13.49 3.09
N SER A 8 -3.31 -12.74 2.81
CA SER A 8 -3.35 -11.29 3.04
C SER A 8 -3.12 -10.93 4.51
N LYS A 9 -3.71 -11.69 5.45
CA LYS A 9 -3.50 -11.48 6.89
C LYS A 9 -2.06 -11.78 7.30
N GLU A 10 -1.47 -12.85 6.79
CA GLU A 10 -0.08 -13.23 7.08
C GLU A 10 0.91 -12.15 6.60
N ILE A 11 0.73 -11.64 5.38
CA ILE A 11 1.57 -10.55 4.87
C ILE A 11 1.38 -9.26 5.67
N THR A 12 0.12 -8.90 5.98
CA THR A 12 -0.18 -7.72 6.80
C THR A 12 0.47 -7.82 8.18
N HIS A 13 0.38 -9.00 8.81
CA HIS A 13 1.00 -9.24 10.10
C HIS A 13 2.52 -9.14 10.03
N TRP A 14 3.14 -9.74 9.01
CA TRP A 14 4.58 -9.64 8.81
C TRP A 14 5.07 -8.20 8.65
N ILE A 15 4.37 -7.36 7.86
CA ILE A 15 4.70 -5.93 7.73
C ILE A 15 4.60 -5.23 9.09
N LYS A 16 3.54 -5.50 9.84
CA LYS A 16 3.32 -4.90 11.17
C LYS A 16 4.43 -5.29 12.15
N GLU A 17 4.75 -6.58 12.26
CA GLU A 17 5.81 -7.06 13.16
C GLU A 17 7.16 -6.46 12.82
N TYR A 18 7.48 -6.36 11.52
CA TYR A 18 8.70 -5.73 11.06
C TYR A 18 8.77 -4.26 11.49
N ALA A 19 7.68 -3.51 11.29
CA ALA A 19 7.62 -2.11 11.66
C ALA A 19 7.73 -1.90 13.18
N GLU A 20 6.98 -2.66 13.97
CA GLU A 20 7.01 -2.59 15.43
C GLU A 20 8.39 -2.94 16.00
N SER A 21 9.03 -3.99 15.49
CA SER A 21 10.36 -4.43 15.92
C SER A 21 11.46 -3.39 15.64
N ASN A 22 11.25 -2.54 14.64
CA ASN A 22 12.18 -1.48 14.24
C ASN A 22 11.74 -0.08 14.68
N GLN A 23 10.72 0.03 15.54
CA GLN A 23 10.19 1.30 16.03
C GLN A 23 9.74 2.25 14.90
N ILE A 24 9.27 1.68 13.79
CA ILE A 24 8.73 2.43 12.65
C ILE A 24 7.30 2.83 12.97
N THR A 25 7.02 4.12 12.98
CA THR A 25 5.69 4.67 13.32
C THR A 25 4.83 4.96 12.11
N SER A 26 5.40 4.94 10.90
CA SER A 26 4.67 5.26 9.67
C SER A 26 5.23 4.53 8.45
N LEU A 27 4.33 4.15 7.54
CA LEU A 27 4.65 3.50 6.28
C LEU A 27 4.36 4.46 5.13
N ILE A 28 5.31 4.67 4.22
CA ILE A 28 5.16 5.59 3.10
C ILE A 28 5.26 4.79 1.81
N VAL A 29 4.23 4.83 0.95
CA VAL A 29 4.16 4.02 -0.27
C VAL A 29 3.85 4.93 -1.46
N GLY A 30 4.69 4.84 -2.50
CA GLY A 30 4.41 5.44 -3.80
C GLY A 30 3.37 4.61 -4.57
N VAL A 31 2.29 5.25 -5.03
CA VAL A 31 1.24 4.61 -5.83
C VAL A 31 1.34 5.11 -7.26
N SER A 32 1.49 4.17 -8.21
CA SER A 32 1.73 4.47 -9.63
C SER A 32 0.51 4.24 -10.53
N GLY A 33 -0.62 3.82 -9.95
CA GLY A 33 -1.81 3.42 -10.70
C GLY A 33 -1.76 1.96 -11.17
N GLY A 34 -0.67 1.25 -10.86
CA GLY A 34 -0.53 -0.18 -11.06
C GLY A 34 -0.98 -1.02 -9.86
N ILE A 35 -1.36 -2.27 -10.13
CA ILE A 35 -1.92 -3.20 -9.14
C ILE A 35 -0.95 -3.50 -8.00
N ASP A 36 0.35 -3.61 -8.26
CA ASP A 36 1.34 -3.94 -7.23
C ASP A 36 1.35 -2.88 -6.13
N SER A 37 1.46 -1.61 -6.51
CA SER A 37 1.45 -0.48 -5.57
C SER A 37 0.11 -0.32 -4.84
N ALA A 38 -1.01 -0.63 -5.52
CA ALA A 38 -2.34 -0.61 -4.92
C ALA A 38 -2.50 -1.70 -3.84
N VAL A 39 -2.03 -2.92 -4.12
CA VAL A 39 -2.05 -4.04 -3.16
C VAL A 39 -1.11 -3.75 -1.99
N THR A 40 0.13 -3.32 -2.26
CA THR A 40 1.10 -3.02 -1.20
C THR A 40 0.60 -1.92 -0.27
N SER A 41 0.10 -0.80 -0.79
CA SER A 41 -0.42 0.29 0.04
C SER A 41 -1.65 -0.13 0.86
N THR A 42 -2.54 -0.95 0.28
CA THR A 42 -3.70 -1.50 1.00
C THR A 42 -3.28 -2.43 2.13
N LEU A 43 -2.27 -3.29 1.92
CA LEU A 43 -1.74 -4.16 2.97
C LEU A 43 -1.05 -3.35 4.08
N CYS A 44 -0.30 -2.29 3.72
CA CYS A 44 0.27 -1.35 4.68
C CYS A 44 -0.83 -0.67 5.53
N ALA A 45 -1.88 -0.14 4.91
CA ALA A 45 -3.01 0.46 5.63
C ALA A 45 -3.71 -0.55 6.56
N LYS A 46 -3.85 -1.81 6.14
CA LYS A 46 -4.44 -2.90 6.95
C LYS A 46 -3.64 -3.24 8.21
N THR A 47 -2.37 -2.83 8.31
CA THR A 47 -1.59 -3.00 9.55
C THR A 47 -2.12 -2.17 10.72
N GLY A 48 -2.87 -1.09 10.42
CA GLY A 48 -3.30 -0.09 11.39
C GLY A 48 -2.22 0.96 11.73
N LEU A 49 -1.03 0.88 11.13
CA LEU A 49 0.00 1.91 11.24
C LEU A 49 -0.35 3.10 10.36
N ASN A 50 0.09 4.29 10.77
CA ASN A 50 -0.06 5.50 9.97
C ASN A 50 0.56 5.28 8.58
N THR A 51 -0.27 5.27 7.54
CA THR A 51 0.15 4.95 6.18
C THR A 51 -0.07 6.17 5.30
N ILE A 52 0.98 6.64 4.65
CA ILE A 52 0.96 7.78 3.74
C ILE A 52 1.16 7.25 2.34
N VAL A 53 0.20 7.51 1.46
CA VAL A 53 0.28 7.16 0.04
C VAL A 53 0.54 8.40 -0.81
N LEU A 54 1.44 8.28 -1.78
CA LEU A 54 1.89 9.40 -2.60
C LEU A 54 1.83 9.04 -4.08
N ASN A 55 1.29 9.94 -4.88
CA ASN A 55 1.47 9.93 -6.33
C ASN A 55 2.75 10.73 -6.65
N MET A 56 3.63 10.18 -7.49
CA MET A 56 4.92 10.81 -7.86
C MET A 56 5.07 10.89 -9.38
N PRO A 57 4.32 11.76 -10.05
CA PRO A 57 4.30 11.81 -11.50
C PRO A 57 5.57 12.47 -12.07
N ILE A 58 6.31 11.74 -12.89
CA ILE A 58 7.37 12.27 -13.76
C ILE A 58 7.12 11.72 -15.16
N HIS A 59 6.63 12.57 -16.07
CA HIS A 59 6.22 12.16 -17.43
C HIS A 59 5.30 10.92 -17.46
N GLN A 60 4.47 10.77 -16.44
CA GLN A 60 3.58 9.62 -16.30
C GLN A 60 2.42 9.72 -17.27
N GLU A 61 1.99 8.57 -17.79
CA GLU A 61 0.79 8.48 -18.62
C GLU A 61 -0.45 8.96 -17.84
N ILE A 62 -1.29 9.76 -18.49
CA ILE A 62 -2.46 10.42 -17.85
C ILE A 62 -3.35 9.40 -17.16
N LEU A 63 -3.60 8.25 -17.80
CA LEU A 63 -4.42 7.18 -17.23
C LEU A 63 -3.85 6.63 -15.92
N GLN A 64 -2.52 6.47 -15.82
CA GLN A 64 -1.87 5.98 -14.61
C GLN A 64 -1.89 7.04 -13.51
N TYR A 65 -1.71 8.31 -13.87
CA TYR A 65 -1.85 9.44 -12.95
C TYR A 65 -3.26 9.47 -12.35
N ASP A 66 -4.30 9.36 -13.17
CA ASP A 66 -5.70 9.36 -12.73
C ASP A 66 -6.00 8.15 -11.83
N LEU A 67 -5.55 6.95 -12.20
CA LEU A 67 -5.70 5.74 -11.39
C LEU A 67 -4.98 5.87 -10.03
N SER A 68 -3.79 6.48 -10.00
CA SER A 68 -3.06 6.73 -8.76
C SER A 68 -3.85 7.63 -7.83
N ASN A 69 -4.42 8.72 -8.36
CA ASN A 69 -5.21 9.67 -7.58
C ASN A 69 -6.52 9.06 -7.07
N LEU A 70 -7.21 8.27 -7.90
CA LEU A 70 -8.40 7.53 -7.48
C LEU A 70 -8.09 6.53 -6.35
N HIS A 71 -6.96 5.83 -6.43
CA HIS A 71 -6.53 4.92 -5.35
C HIS A 71 -6.20 5.66 -4.06
N ILE A 72 -5.54 6.82 -4.16
CA ILE A 72 -5.22 7.65 -3.00
C ILE A 72 -6.48 8.21 -2.35
N GLU A 73 -7.48 8.62 -3.13
CA GLU A 73 -8.76 9.13 -2.60
C GLU A 73 -9.60 8.03 -1.94
N TRP A 74 -9.50 6.80 -2.45
CA TRP A 74 -10.23 5.65 -1.91
C TRP A 74 -9.67 5.12 -0.57
N LEU A 75 -8.35 5.21 -0.38
CA LEU A 75 -7.64 4.60 0.75
C LEU A 75 -7.74 5.45 2.04
#